data_AF-A0A7V3IU09-F1
#
_entry.id   AF-A0A7V3IU09-F1
#
_cell.length_a   1.000
_cell.length_b   1.000
_cell.length_c   1.000
_cell.angle_alpha   90.00
_cell.angle_beta   90.00
_cell.angle_gamma   90.00
#
_symmetry.space_group_name_H-M   'P 1'
#
loop_
_entity.id
_entity.type
_entity.pdbx_description
1 polymer ?
#
loop_
_entity_poly.entity_id
_entity_poly.type
_entity_poly.pdbx_seq_one_letter_code
_entity_poly.pdbx_strand_id
1 'polypeptide(L)'
;MALTSFYHCYNECFKVNAIKSNIIKYMLHPLIKASKIIFRYITISFWTLSILLLLLFLTDTPKTAYLTAFIYRLSMPVYYYLILLVISFLLSPLYLNKYSKYLILLPKILFDSFLLSDYFVFKIYRFHIDMMFVKMALSDFKGIGMSPLMVILALLAITIISFINYKLFSWAEKHRIVFPKTILSALLLLFATGQAIHTWANYHQQVFITQYTPYLPYYFPTTSHHLMQKWTKKIRFGYPNLLKKGKQV
;
A
#
# COMPACT_ATOMS: atom_id res chain seq x y z
N MET A 1 5.47 19.15 -60.55
CA MET A 1 4.36 18.74 -59.66
C MET A 1 4.79 17.93 -58.44
N ALA A 2 5.93 17.21 -58.46
CA ALA A 2 6.37 16.39 -57.30
C ALA A 2 6.93 17.19 -56.10
N LEU A 3 7.55 18.36 -56.33
CA LEU A 3 8.17 19.18 -55.27
C LEU A 3 7.17 19.85 -54.31
N THR A 4 5.96 20.18 -54.78
CA THR A 4 4.92 20.78 -53.95
C THR A 4 4.27 19.76 -53.00
N SER A 5 4.18 18.49 -53.41
CA SER A 5 3.69 17.40 -52.57
C SER A 5 4.65 17.09 -51.41
N PHE A 6 5.96 17.13 -51.66
CA PHE A 6 6.98 16.88 -50.64
C PHE A 6 7.04 18.00 -49.58
N TYR A 7 6.92 19.26 -50.00
CA TYR A 7 6.85 20.40 -49.08
C TYR A 7 5.62 20.38 -48.18
N HIS A 8 4.47 19.93 -48.71
CA HIS A 8 3.25 19.84 -47.91
C HIS A 8 3.33 18.74 -46.84
N CYS A 9 3.94 17.59 -47.17
CA CYS A 9 4.15 16.50 -46.23
C CYS A 9 5.17 16.87 -45.12
N TYR A 10 6.25 17.57 -45.47
CA TYR A 10 7.25 18.01 -44.50
C TYR A 10 6.69 19.02 -43.47
N ASN A 11 5.87 19.97 -43.93
CA ASN A 11 5.22 20.95 -43.03
C ASN A 11 4.18 20.32 -42.09
N GLU A 12 3.45 19.29 -42.55
CA GLU A 12 2.53 18.53 -41.71
C GLU A 12 3.29 17.74 -40.63
N CYS A 13 4.38 17.03 -40.98
CA CYS A 13 5.22 16.32 -40.01
C CYS A 13 5.88 17.26 -38.96
N PHE A 14 6.32 18.45 -39.37
CA PHE A 14 6.91 19.43 -38.45
C PHE A 14 5.87 20.01 -37.48
N LYS A 15 4.64 20.25 -37.94
CA LYS A 15 3.50 20.64 -37.09
C LYS A 15 3.18 19.56 -36.06
N VAL A 16 3.18 18.27 -36.44
CA VAL A 16 2.93 17.16 -35.50
C VAL A 16 3.98 17.12 -34.38
N ASN A 17 5.27 17.35 -34.71
CA ASN A 17 6.33 17.41 -33.70
C ASN A 17 6.23 18.64 -32.79
N ALA A 18 5.85 19.80 -33.34
CA ALA A 18 5.63 21.02 -32.55
C ALA A 18 4.42 20.89 -31.59
N ILE A 19 3.33 20.26 -32.04
CA ILE A 19 2.14 19.98 -31.23
C ILE A 19 2.50 18.99 -30.09
N LYS A 20 3.26 17.93 -30.40
CA LYS A 20 3.72 16.94 -29.41
C LYS A 20 4.62 17.57 -28.33
N SER A 21 5.51 18.49 -28.74
CA SER A 21 6.37 19.26 -27.83
C SER A 21 5.57 20.15 -26.87
N ASN A 22 4.55 20.84 -27.38
CA ASN A 22 3.69 21.69 -26.56
C ASN A 22 2.82 20.88 -25.59
N ILE A 23 2.18 19.80 -26.03
CA ILE A 23 1.34 18.94 -25.15
C ILE A 23 2.15 18.38 -23.98
N ILE A 24 3.36 17.86 -24.26
CA ILE A 24 4.26 17.34 -23.22
C ILE A 24 4.60 18.44 -22.20
N LYS A 25 4.90 19.65 -22.67
CA LYS A 25 5.28 20.76 -21.80
C LYS A 25 4.12 21.25 -20.92
N TYR A 26 2.91 21.39 -21.47
CA TYR A 26 1.76 21.94 -20.74
C TYR A 26 1.07 20.94 -19.81
N MET A 27 1.05 19.64 -20.15
CA MET A 27 0.36 18.62 -19.34
C MET A 27 1.30 17.80 -18.45
N LEU A 28 2.45 17.35 -18.98
CA LEU A 28 3.31 16.40 -18.25
C LEU A 28 4.09 17.09 -17.13
N HIS A 29 4.58 18.31 -17.37
CA HIS A 29 5.34 19.05 -16.37
C HIS A 29 4.57 19.32 -15.06
N PRO A 30 3.33 19.85 -15.06
CA PRO A 30 2.58 20.04 -13.83
C PRO A 30 2.20 18.72 -13.16
N LEU A 31 1.96 17.65 -13.93
CA LEU A 31 1.67 16.31 -13.38
C LEU A 31 2.90 15.71 -12.67
N ILE A 32 4.10 15.87 -13.24
CA ILE A 32 5.36 15.45 -12.59
C ILE A 32 5.60 16.25 -11.30
N LYS A 33 5.28 17.55 -11.29
CA LYS A 33 5.38 18.37 -10.08
C LYS A 33 4.38 17.90 -9.01
N ALA A 34 3.14 17.65 -9.40
CA ALA A 34 2.09 17.12 -8.53
C ALA A 34 2.48 15.76 -7.94
N SER A 35 2.94 14.81 -8.76
CA SER A 35 3.32 13.48 -8.30
C SER A 35 4.47 13.51 -7.30
N LYS A 36 5.44 14.42 -7.47
CA LYS A 36 6.51 14.64 -6.47
C LYS A 36 5.97 15.14 -5.14
N ILE A 37 5.01 16.09 -5.14
CA ILE A 37 4.40 16.62 -3.92
C ILE A 37 3.64 15.51 -3.18
N ILE A 38 2.83 14.76 -3.93
CA ILE A 38 2.02 13.65 -3.42
C ILE A 38 2.89 12.53 -2.87
N PHE A 39 3.93 12.13 -3.60
CA PHE A 39 4.88 11.12 -3.17
C PHE A 39 5.52 11.49 -1.82
N ARG A 40 5.94 12.76 -1.67
CA ARG A 40 6.50 13.26 -0.39
C ARG A 40 5.46 13.18 0.71
N TYR A 41 4.25 13.70 0.48
CA TYR A 41 3.15 13.66 1.45
C TYR A 41 2.87 12.23 1.94
N ILE A 42 2.71 11.28 1.02
CA ILE A 42 2.43 9.88 1.38
C ILE A 42 3.59 9.27 2.15
N THR A 43 4.84 9.52 1.72
CA THR A 43 6.02 9.03 2.44
C THR A 43 6.03 9.54 3.88
N ILE A 44 5.92 10.85 4.07
CA ILE A 44 5.96 11.49 5.40
C ILE A 44 4.79 11.00 6.25
N SER A 45 3.56 11.08 5.75
CA SER A 45 2.36 10.70 6.50
C SER A 45 2.27 9.21 6.82
N PHE A 46 2.81 8.35 5.96
CA PHE A 46 2.91 6.92 6.23
C PHE A 46 3.90 6.65 7.37
N TRP A 47 5.11 7.21 7.30
CA TRP A 47 6.14 7.02 8.33
C TRP A 47 5.83 7.70 9.66
N THR A 48 4.96 8.72 9.68
CA THR A 48 4.63 9.43 10.92
C THR A 48 3.46 8.79 11.65
N LEU A 49 2.42 8.35 10.92
CA LEU A 49 1.16 7.90 11.52
C LEU A 49 0.82 6.44 11.16
N SER A 50 0.78 6.09 9.87
CA SER A 50 0.33 4.74 9.47
C SER A 50 1.26 3.64 9.97
N ILE A 51 2.58 3.86 9.93
CA ILE A 51 3.54 2.86 10.43
C ILE A 51 3.36 2.64 11.93
N LEU A 52 3.05 3.69 12.69
CA LEU A 52 2.79 3.57 14.12
C LEU A 52 1.56 2.69 14.37
N LEU A 53 0.46 2.96 13.65
CA LEU A 53 -0.77 2.15 13.74
C LEU A 53 -0.53 0.69 13.34
N LEU A 54 0.21 0.45 12.25
CA LEU A 54 0.55 -0.90 11.81
C LEU A 54 1.47 -1.62 12.81
N LEU A 55 2.39 -0.90 13.44
CA LEU A 55 3.25 -1.46 14.49
C LEU A 55 2.44 -1.89 15.72
N LEU A 56 1.33 -1.21 16.05
CA LEU A 56 0.42 -1.65 17.13
C LEU A 56 -0.21 -3.03 16.85
N PHE A 57 -0.61 -3.33 15.61
CA PHE A 57 -1.04 -4.68 15.27
C PHE A 57 0.10 -5.69 15.43
N LEU A 58 1.31 -5.29 15.03
CA LEU A 58 2.48 -6.16 15.13
C LEU A 58 2.88 -6.43 16.59
N THR A 59 2.55 -5.58 17.57
CA THR A 59 2.87 -5.89 18.98
C THR A 59 2.09 -7.08 19.53
N ASP A 60 0.93 -7.38 18.97
CA ASP A 60 0.08 -8.51 19.36
C ASP A 60 0.49 -9.84 18.71
N THR A 61 1.45 -9.80 17.77
CA THR A 61 1.92 -11.00 17.07
C THR A 61 2.88 -11.84 17.92
N PRO A 62 2.91 -13.18 17.76
CA PRO A 62 3.86 -14.04 18.45
C PRO A 62 5.31 -13.66 18.13
N LYS A 63 6.16 -13.63 19.15
CA LYS A 63 7.61 -13.44 18.96
C LYS A 63 8.19 -14.61 18.16
N THR A 64 9.16 -14.35 17.31
CA THR A 64 9.85 -15.37 16.52
C THR A 64 11.36 -15.24 16.67
N ALA A 65 12.03 -16.39 16.74
CA ALA A 65 13.49 -16.48 16.68
C ALA A 65 14.00 -16.62 15.23
N TYR A 66 13.11 -16.88 14.26
CA TYR A 66 13.49 -17.14 12.87
C TYR A 66 13.63 -15.84 12.08
N LEU A 67 14.80 -15.65 11.47
CA LEU A 67 15.09 -14.49 10.63
C LEU A 67 14.11 -14.33 9.46
N THR A 68 13.70 -15.43 8.83
CA THR A 68 12.75 -15.43 7.70
C THR A 68 11.37 -14.90 8.11
N ALA A 69 10.88 -15.32 9.28
CA ALA A 69 9.64 -14.83 9.85
C ALA A 69 9.73 -13.35 10.24
N PHE A 70 10.88 -12.92 10.76
CA PHE A 70 11.13 -11.51 11.07
C PHE A 70 11.13 -10.63 9.81
N ILE A 71 11.83 -11.04 8.75
CA ILE A 71 11.84 -10.33 7.45
C ILE A 71 10.43 -10.25 6.88
N TYR A 72 9.69 -11.36 6.91
CA TYR A 72 8.29 -11.39 6.46
C TYR A 72 7.44 -10.38 7.26
N ARG A 73 7.51 -10.40 8.59
CA ARG A 73 6.78 -9.47 9.46
C ARG A 73 7.11 -8.00 9.16
N LEU A 74 8.39 -7.68 8.93
CA LEU A 74 8.81 -6.33 8.54
C LEU A 74 8.34 -5.91 7.14
N SER A 75 8.12 -6.87 6.23
CA SER A 75 7.64 -6.57 4.88
C SER A 75 6.16 -6.21 4.82
N MET A 76 5.35 -6.60 5.81
CA MET A 76 3.89 -6.43 5.75
C MET A 76 3.46 -4.96 5.72
N PRO A 77 4.03 -4.02 6.53
CA PRO A 77 3.69 -2.61 6.40
C PRO A 77 3.99 -2.01 5.01
N VAL A 78 5.02 -2.53 4.33
CA VAL A 78 5.41 -2.04 3.01
C VAL A 78 4.31 -2.28 1.96
N TYR A 79 3.52 -3.35 2.10
CA TYR A 79 2.36 -3.62 1.24
C TYR A 79 1.38 -2.44 1.24
N TYR A 80 1.01 -1.94 2.42
CA TYR A 80 0.09 -0.81 2.55
C TYR A 80 0.67 0.48 2.00
N TYR A 81 1.97 0.72 2.24
CA TYR A 81 2.67 1.87 1.67
C TYR A 81 2.61 1.88 0.14
N LEU A 82 2.88 0.74 -0.50
CA LEU A 82 2.83 0.62 -1.96
C LEU A 82 1.42 0.81 -2.51
N ILE A 83 0.39 0.29 -1.85
CA ILE A 83 -1.02 0.51 -2.25
C ILE A 83 -1.37 2.00 -2.17
N LEU A 84 -1.05 2.66 -1.06
CA LEU A 84 -1.31 4.10 -0.91
C LEU A 84 -0.56 4.91 -1.97
N LEU A 85 0.69 4.56 -2.27
CA LEU A 85 1.43 5.20 -3.36
C LEU A 85 0.73 5.06 -4.71
N VAL A 86 0.23 3.87 -5.05
CA VAL A 86 -0.50 3.63 -6.30
C VAL A 86 -1.79 4.45 -6.33
N ILE A 87 -2.62 4.39 -5.28
CA ILE A 87 -3.87 5.15 -5.19
C ILE A 87 -3.60 6.65 -5.32
N SER A 88 -2.62 7.17 -4.59
CA SER A 88 -2.29 8.60 -4.64
C SER A 88 -1.67 9.03 -5.96
N PHE A 89 -0.93 8.15 -6.64
CA PHE A 89 -0.46 8.41 -7.99
C PHE A 89 -1.62 8.50 -8.99
N LEU A 90 -2.61 7.60 -8.91
CA LEU A 90 -3.82 7.66 -9.73
C LEU A 90 -4.64 8.94 -9.50
N LEU A 91 -4.65 9.45 -8.27
CA LEU A 91 -5.33 10.71 -7.92
C LEU A 91 -4.50 11.97 -8.20
N SER A 92 -3.27 11.84 -8.73
CA SER A 92 -2.41 13.00 -9.02
C SER A 92 -2.99 14.04 -9.98
N PRO A 93 -3.83 13.69 -10.98
CA PRO A 93 -4.48 14.70 -11.81
C PRO A 93 -5.38 15.65 -11.01
N LEU A 94 -5.98 15.19 -9.90
CA LEU A 94 -6.85 16.02 -9.06
C LEU A 94 -6.09 17.15 -8.36
N TYR A 95 -4.76 17.02 -8.19
CA TYR A 95 -3.92 18.07 -7.62
C TYR A 95 -3.86 19.33 -8.50
N LEU A 96 -4.09 19.19 -9.81
CA LEU A 96 -3.99 20.29 -10.77
C LEU A 96 -5.07 21.35 -10.57
N ASN A 97 -6.22 20.98 -9.98
CA ASN A 97 -7.30 21.91 -9.66
C ASN A 97 -7.27 22.29 -8.17
N LYS A 98 -7.29 23.60 -7.91
CA LYS A 98 -7.17 24.21 -6.58
C LYS A 98 -8.22 23.73 -5.57
N TYR A 99 -9.41 23.36 -6.03
CA TYR A 99 -10.49 22.89 -5.16
C TYR A 99 -10.42 21.37 -4.90
N SER A 100 -10.07 20.58 -5.92
CA SER A 100 -10.01 19.11 -5.81
C SER A 100 -8.71 18.59 -5.20
N LYS A 101 -7.67 19.41 -5.06
CA LYS A 101 -6.37 18.95 -4.54
C LYS A 101 -6.47 18.31 -3.16
N TYR A 102 -7.43 18.72 -2.33
CA TYR A 102 -7.63 18.17 -0.98
C TYR A 102 -8.27 16.78 -0.99
N LEU A 103 -8.89 16.35 -2.10
CA LEU A 103 -9.42 14.99 -2.24
C LEU A 103 -8.29 13.93 -2.18
N ILE A 104 -7.04 14.32 -2.43
CA ILE A 104 -5.87 13.44 -2.29
C ILE A 104 -5.65 13.01 -0.82
N LEU A 105 -6.16 13.78 0.14
CA LEU A 105 -6.09 13.43 1.56
C LEU A 105 -7.06 12.31 1.92
N LEU A 106 -8.18 12.21 1.20
CA LEU A 106 -9.31 11.34 1.56
C LEU A 106 -8.89 9.87 1.70
N PRO A 107 -8.18 9.24 0.74
CA PRO A 107 -7.78 7.84 0.90
C PRO A 107 -6.89 7.61 2.12
N LYS A 108 -6.01 8.56 2.44
CA LYS A 108 -5.09 8.44 3.57
C LYS A 108 -5.79 8.62 4.91
N ILE A 109 -6.70 9.59 5.01
CA ILE A 109 -7.53 9.81 6.20
C ILE A 109 -8.41 8.57 6.45
N LEU A 110 -9.10 8.09 5.42
CA LEU A 110 -9.92 6.87 5.52
C LEU A 110 -9.08 5.67 5.94
N PHE A 111 -7.88 5.51 5.37
CA PHE A 111 -6.97 4.42 5.71
C PHE A 111 -6.51 4.47 7.17
N ASP A 112 -6.04 5.62 7.67
CA ASP A 112 -5.58 5.75 9.06
C ASP A 112 -6.74 5.59 10.06
N SER A 113 -7.89 6.18 9.76
CA SER A 113 -9.10 6.02 10.58
C SER A 113 -9.55 4.57 10.61
N PHE A 114 -9.53 3.89 9.45
CA PHE A 114 -9.82 2.47 9.36
C PHE A 114 -8.83 1.63 10.19
N LEU A 115 -7.51 1.85 10.06
CA LEU A 115 -6.51 1.13 10.86
C LEU A 115 -6.71 1.31 12.36
N LEU A 116 -7.01 2.54 12.81
CA LEU A 116 -7.25 2.81 14.22
C LEU A 116 -8.51 2.11 14.73
N SER A 117 -9.62 2.24 14.00
CA SER A 117 -10.88 1.57 14.35
C SER A 117 -10.73 0.05 14.36
N ASP A 118 -10.11 -0.50 13.32
CA ASP A 118 -9.87 -1.94 13.18
C ASP A 118 -8.95 -2.47 14.30
N TYR A 119 -7.94 -1.71 14.72
CA TYR A 119 -7.08 -2.10 15.84
C TYR A 119 -7.88 -2.27 17.14
N PHE A 120 -8.81 -1.37 17.44
CA PHE A 120 -9.66 -1.51 18.63
C PHE A 120 -10.57 -2.74 18.55
N VAL A 121 -11.17 -2.99 17.38
CA VAL A 121 -12.00 -4.18 17.15
C VAL A 121 -11.15 -5.45 17.28
N PHE A 122 -9.99 -5.49 16.64
CA PHE A 122 -9.06 -6.61 16.70
C PHE A 122 -8.58 -6.90 18.12
N LYS A 123 -8.33 -5.86 18.92
CA LYS A 123 -7.89 -6.02 20.30
C LYS A 123 -8.94 -6.66 21.20
N ILE A 124 -10.22 -6.35 20.98
CA ILE A 124 -11.34 -6.90 21.77
C ILE A 124 -11.70 -8.30 21.26
N TYR A 125 -11.84 -8.45 19.94
CA TYR A 125 -12.50 -9.62 19.38
C TYR A 125 -11.61 -10.55 18.54
N ARG A 126 -10.36 -10.16 18.25
CA ARG A 126 -9.40 -10.94 17.44
C ARG A 126 -9.84 -11.20 15.99
N PHE A 127 -10.79 -10.43 15.47
CA PHE A 127 -11.11 -10.35 14.04
C PHE A 127 -11.01 -8.90 13.53
N HIS A 128 -10.91 -8.77 12.22
CA HIS A 128 -10.89 -7.47 11.54
C HIS A 128 -12.31 -7.04 11.14
N ILE A 129 -12.51 -5.74 10.96
CA ILE A 129 -13.77 -5.15 10.49
C ILE A 129 -14.06 -5.66 9.07
N ASP A 130 -15.12 -6.43 8.94
CA ASP A 130 -15.64 -6.95 7.69
C ASP A 130 -16.99 -6.30 7.32
N MET A 131 -17.55 -6.72 6.18
CA MET A 131 -18.85 -6.21 5.70
C MET A 131 -20.01 -6.60 6.65
N MET A 132 -19.90 -7.70 7.40
CA MET A 132 -20.91 -8.08 8.37
C MET A 132 -20.94 -7.09 9.53
N PHE A 133 -19.77 -6.71 10.08
CA PHE A 133 -19.64 -5.69 11.11
C PHE A 133 -20.20 -4.34 10.66
N VAL A 134 -19.91 -3.93 9.43
CA VAL A 134 -20.45 -2.68 8.87
C VAL A 134 -21.98 -2.75 8.79
N LYS A 135 -22.55 -3.88 8.33
CA LYS A 135 -24.01 -4.05 8.28
C LYS A 135 -24.63 -3.97 9.66
N MET A 136 -24.08 -4.69 10.63
CA MET A 136 -24.58 -4.66 12.01
C MET A 136 -24.46 -3.25 12.60
N ALA A 137 -23.36 -2.52 12.34
CA ALA A 137 -23.18 -1.17 12.84
C ALA A 137 -24.24 -0.22 12.29
N LEU A 138 -24.64 -0.37 11.03
CA LEU A 138 -25.67 0.47 10.42
C LEU A 138 -27.10 0.07 10.83
N SER A 139 -27.37 -1.22 11.02
CA SER A 139 -28.72 -1.71 11.32
C SER A 139 -29.06 -1.77 12.80
N ASP A 140 -28.07 -1.99 13.66
CA ASP A 140 -28.28 -2.23 15.09
C ASP A 140 -27.15 -1.62 15.95
N PHE A 141 -27.06 -0.29 15.93
CA PHE A 141 -26.12 0.47 16.77
C PHE A 141 -26.24 0.14 18.25
N LYS A 142 -27.46 -0.13 18.74
CA LYS A 142 -27.71 -0.47 20.15
C LYS A 142 -27.26 -1.89 20.48
N GLY A 143 -27.51 -2.85 19.58
CA GLY A 143 -27.11 -4.25 19.77
C GLY A 143 -25.61 -4.49 19.81
N ILE A 144 -24.80 -3.64 19.15
CA ILE A 144 -23.32 -3.68 19.26
C ILE A 144 -22.81 -3.07 20.57
N GLY A 145 -23.68 -2.40 21.35
CA GLY A 145 -23.28 -1.73 22.58
C GLY A 145 -22.48 -0.44 22.35
N MET A 146 -22.61 0.18 21.18
CA MET A 146 -21.97 1.48 20.92
C MET A 146 -22.72 2.59 21.66
N SER A 147 -22.10 3.12 22.71
CA SER A 147 -22.64 4.28 23.42
C SER A 147 -22.47 5.57 22.59
N PRO A 148 -23.33 6.59 22.78
CA PRO A 148 -23.15 7.89 22.13
C PRO A 148 -21.76 8.51 22.39
N LEU A 149 -21.19 8.25 23.57
CA LEU A 149 -19.84 8.70 23.91
C LEU A 149 -18.77 8.07 22.99
N MET A 150 -18.89 6.78 22.66
CA MET A 150 -17.95 6.12 21.73
C MET A 150 -18.02 6.75 20.33
N VAL A 151 -19.21 7.12 19.87
CA VAL A 151 -19.39 7.82 18.58
C VAL A 151 -18.71 9.19 18.61
N ILE A 152 -18.89 9.96 19.68
CA ILE A 152 -18.22 11.26 19.84
C ILE A 152 -16.69 11.09 19.85
N LEU A 153 -16.17 10.10 20.58
CA LEU A 153 -14.73 9.80 20.62
C LEU A 153 -14.20 9.37 19.25
N ALA A 154 -14.95 8.58 18.48
CA ALA A 154 -14.59 8.19 17.12
C ALA A 154 -14.55 9.40 16.18
N LEU A 155 -15.54 10.29 16.24
CA LEU A 155 -15.55 11.54 15.47
C LEU A 155 -14.38 12.45 15.84
N LEU A 156 -14.05 12.54 17.14
CA LEU A 156 -12.90 13.28 17.62
C LEU A 156 -11.59 12.69 17.07
N ALA A 157 -11.43 11.36 17.10
CA ALA A 157 -10.26 10.69 16.57
C ALA A 157 -10.11 10.91 15.05
N ILE A 158 -11.20 10.79 14.28
CA ILE A 158 -11.20 11.08 12.84
C ILE A 158 -10.83 12.55 12.57
N THR A 159 -11.33 13.48 13.39
CA THR A 159 -11.00 14.91 13.28
C THR A 159 -9.51 15.16 13.53
N ILE A 160 -8.93 14.52 14.56
CA ILE A 160 -7.50 14.62 14.87
C ILE A 160 -6.66 14.02 13.73
N ILE A 161 -6.99 12.83 13.24
CA ILE A 161 -6.31 12.18 12.11
C ILE A 161 -6.36 13.07 10.85
N SER A 162 -7.52 13.65 10.57
CA SER A 162 -7.73 14.56 9.44
C SER A 162 -6.87 15.81 9.57
N PHE A 163 -6.84 16.40 10.77
CA PHE A 163 -6.02 17.58 11.06
C PHE A 163 -4.52 17.28 10.90
N ILE A 164 -4.03 16.16 11.44
CA ILE A 164 -2.64 15.72 11.29
C ILE A 164 -2.30 15.54 9.80
N ASN A 165 -3.11 14.81 9.05
CA ASN A 165 -2.88 14.59 7.62
C ASN A 165 -2.89 15.89 6.81
N TYR A 166 -3.80 16.82 7.11
CA TYR A 166 -3.82 18.15 6.50
C TYR A 166 -2.54 18.95 6.79
N LYS A 167 -2.06 18.94 8.04
CA LYS A 167 -0.80 19.62 8.42
C LYS A 167 0.40 19.00 7.72
N LEU A 168 0.49 17.67 7.65
CA LEU A 168 1.56 16.97 6.95
C LEU A 168 1.54 17.24 5.44
N PHE A 169 0.37 17.32 4.83
CA PHE A 169 0.22 17.69 3.43
C PHE A 169 0.68 19.13 3.17
N SER A 170 0.19 20.08 3.96
CA SER A 170 0.58 21.50 3.87
C SER A 170 2.10 21.65 4.05
N TRP A 171 2.68 20.89 4.98
CA TRP A 171 4.12 20.87 5.21
C TRP A 171 4.89 20.28 4.02
N ALA A 172 4.39 19.19 3.42
CA ALA A 172 4.97 18.56 2.24
C ALA A 172 4.85 19.42 0.96
N GLU A 173 3.86 20.31 0.87
CA GLU A 173 3.80 21.33 -0.20
C GLU A 173 4.93 22.35 -0.06
N LYS A 174 5.18 22.84 1.17
CA LYS A 174 6.16 23.88 1.46
C LYS A 174 7.61 23.38 1.43
N HIS A 175 7.89 22.19 1.97
CA HIS A 175 9.26 21.70 2.16
C HIS A 175 9.69 20.77 1.03
N ARG A 176 10.91 20.99 0.52
CA ARG A 176 11.50 20.18 -0.55
C ARG A 176 12.37 19.05 0.01
N ILE A 177 11.71 18.06 0.62
CA ILE A 177 12.42 16.85 1.02
C ILE A 177 12.68 15.99 -0.21
N VAL A 178 13.94 15.61 -0.38
CA VAL A 178 14.38 14.68 -1.41
C VAL A 178 14.50 13.31 -0.76
N PHE A 179 13.65 12.38 -1.18
CA PHE A 179 13.79 10.98 -0.79
C PHE A 179 14.72 10.29 -1.79
N PRO A 180 15.80 9.66 -1.33
CA PRO A 180 16.71 8.96 -2.22
C PRO A 180 16.01 7.77 -2.86
N LYS A 181 16.25 7.56 -4.17
CA LYS A 181 15.67 6.45 -4.96
C LYS A 181 16.02 5.07 -4.38
N THR A 182 17.12 4.99 -3.64
CA THR A 182 17.58 3.78 -2.94
C THR A 182 16.59 3.31 -1.89
N ILE A 183 15.90 4.20 -1.17
CA ILE A 183 14.90 3.81 -0.17
C ILE A 183 13.71 3.13 -0.84
N LEU A 184 13.17 3.71 -1.92
CA LEU A 184 12.07 3.09 -2.65
C LEU A 184 12.47 1.71 -3.21
N SER A 185 13.70 1.61 -3.74
CA SER A 185 14.24 0.35 -4.25
C SER A 185 14.38 -0.70 -3.14
N ALA A 186 14.85 -0.30 -1.96
CA ALA A 186 14.95 -1.17 -0.79
C ALA A 186 13.58 -1.64 -0.29
N LEU A 187 12.57 -0.75 -0.27
CA LEU A 187 11.20 -1.11 0.08
C LEU A 187 10.60 -2.10 -0.92
N LEU A 188 10.79 -1.89 -2.23
CA LEU A 188 10.33 -2.83 -3.25
C LEU A 188 11.02 -4.20 -3.13
N LEU A 189 12.32 -4.22 -2.84
CA LEU A 189 13.06 -5.46 -2.59
C LEU A 189 12.55 -6.18 -1.33
N LEU A 190 12.31 -5.45 -0.24
CA LEU A 190 11.76 -5.99 1.01
C LEU A 190 10.36 -6.56 0.77
N PHE A 191 9.51 -5.86 0.03
CA PHE A 191 8.19 -6.33 -0.35
C PHE A 191 8.27 -7.62 -1.17
N ALA A 192 9.05 -7.63 -2.26
CA ALA A 192 9.21 -8.80 -3.12
C ALA A 192 9.75 -10.01 -2.35
N THR A 193 10.73 -9.80 -1.47
CA THR A 193 11.28 -10.84 -0.60
C THR A 193 10.22 -11.38 0.36
N GLY A 194 9.45 -10.50 0.99
CA GLY A 194 8.35 -10.87 1.87
C GLY A 194 7.29 -11.73 1.17
N GLN A 195 6.89 -11.34 -0.05
CA GLN A 195 5.93 -12.11 -0.86
C GLN A 195 6.48 -13.48 -1.28
N ALA A 196 7.77 -13.56 -1.62
CA ALA A 196 8.44 -14.82 -1.92
C ALA A 196 8.48 -15.75 -0.68
N ILE A 197 8.86 -15.21 0.49
CA ILE A 197 8.86 -15.95 1.77
C ILE A 197 7.46 -16.48 2.08
N HIS A 198 6.42 -15.65 1.94
CA HIS A 198 5.05 -16.09 2.18
C HIS A 198 4.61 -17.18 1.21
N THR A 199 4.88 -17.02 -0.09
CA THR A 199 4.52 -18.01 -1.11
C THR A 199 5.15 -19.36 -0.81
N TRP A 200 6.44 -19.36 -0.43
CA TRP A 200 7.15 -20.57 -0.01
C TRP A 200 6.55 -21.17 1.27
N ALA A 201 6.34 -20.35 2.28
CA ALA A 201 5.80 -20.77 3.58
C ALA A 201 4.40 -21.37 3.44
N ASN A 202 3.54 -20.75 2.64
CA ASN A 202 2.19 -21.22 2.36
C ASN A 202 2.20 -22.58 1.63
N TYR A 203 3.04 -22.74 0.60
CA TYR A 203 3.18 -24.01 -0.11
C TYR A 203 3.68 -25.15 0.79
N HIS A 204 4.62 -24.87 1.69
CA HIS A 204 5.22 -25.86 2.60
C HIS A 204 4.54 -25.92 3.99
N GLN A 205 3.40 -25.25 4.19
CA GLN A 205 2.65 -25.24 5.45
C GLN A 205 3.49 -24.79 6.67
N GLN A 206 4.36 -23.78 6.48
CA GLN A 206 5.25 -23.25 7.52
C GLN A 206 4.49 -22.27 8.41
N VAL A 207 3.81 -22.81 9.43
CA VAL A 207 2.92 -22.05 10.33
C VAL A 207 3.64 -20.89 11.02
N PHE A 208 4.92 -21.04 11.39
CA PHE A 208 5.68 -19.98 12.05
C PHE A 208 5.87 -18.71 11.20
N ILE A 209 5.56 -18.74 9.90
CA ILE A 209 5.50 -17.57 9.01
C ILE A 209 4.04 -17.21 8.70
N THR A 210 3.21 -18.18 8.30
CA THR A 210 1.84 -17.89 7.86
C THR A 210 0.91 -17.43 8.99
N GLN A 211 1.27 -17.70 10.25
CA GLN A 211 0.53 -17.23 11.43
C GLN A 211 0.45 -15.70 11.54
N TYR A 212 1.32 -14.93 10.88
CA TYR A 212 1.29 -13.46 10.93
C TYR A 212 0.25 -12.85 9.99
N THR A 213 -0.12 -13.54 8.91
CA THR A 213 -1.07 -13.06 7.90
C THR A 213 -2.39 -12.54 8.47
N PRO A 214 -3.08 -13.24 9.40
CA PRO A 214 -4.37 -12.80 9.93
C PRO A 214 -4.30 -11.66 10.96
N TYR A 215 -3.12 -11.11 11.27
CA TYR A 215 -2.99 -10.02 12.24
C TYR A 215 -3.16 -8.62 11.64
N LEU A 216 -3.08 -8.49 10.30
CA LEU A 216 -3.18 -7.21 9.64
C LEU A 216 -4.43 -7.15 8.75
N PRO A 217 -5.25 -6.10 8.85
CA PRO A 217 -6.53 -6.03 8.15
C PRO A 217 -6.34 -5.89 6.64
N TYR A 218 -7.08 -6.69 5.86
CA TYR A 218 -7.01 -6.66 4.38
C TYR A 218 -5.59 -6.88 3.82
N TYR A 219 -4.73 -7.60 4.55
CA TYR A 219 -3.45 -8.04 4.05
C TYR A 219 -3.61 -9.35 3.26
N PHE A 220 -3.41 -9.28 1.95
CA PHE A 220 -3.54 -10.42 1.05
C PHE A 220 -2.18 -10.78 0.43
N PRO A 221 -1.35 -11.55 1.14
CA PRO A 221 -0.07 -11.95 0.60
C PRO A 221 -0.24 -12.92 -0.58
N THR A 222 0.72 -12.88 -1.49
CA THR A 222 0.71 -13.68 -2.72
C THR A 222 0.83 -15.17 -2.38
N THR A 223 0.10 -16.00 -3.11
CA THR A 223 0.20 -17.46 -3.08
C THR A 223 0.35 -17.98 -4.51
N SER A 224 1.10 -19.08 -4.69
CA SER A 224 1.28 -19.68 -6.02
C SER A 224 1.63 -21.16 -5.96
N HIS A 225 0.62 -22.00 -5.72
CA HIS A 225 0.83 -23.46 -5.63
C HIS A 225 1.37 -24.06 -6.93
N HIS A 226 0.84 -23.66 -8.09
CA HIS A 226 1.25 -24.23 -9.38
C HIS A 226 2.72 -23.90 -9.72
N LEU A 227 3.13 -22.63 -9.56
CA LEU A 227 4.52 -22.25 -9.83
C LEU A 227 5.47 -22.90 -8.82
N MET A 228 5.11 -22.98 -7.54
CA MET A 228 5.95 -23.64 -6.54
C MET A 228 6.06 -25.14 -6.74
N GLN A 229 4.99 -25.80 -7.19
CA GLN A 229 5.08 -27.20 -7.57
C GLN A 229 6.04 -27.40 -8.75
N LYS A 230 5.97 -26.55 -9.79
CA LYS A 230 6.87 -26.60 -10.95
C LYS A 230 8.33 -26.37 -10.54
N TRP A 231 8.59 -25.35 -9.71
CA TRP A 231 9.93 -25.05 -9.19
C TRP A 231 10.47 -26.17 -8.31
N THR A 232 9.65 -26.69 -7.40
CA THR A 232 10.03 -27.80 -6.51
C THR A 232 10.37 -29.05 -7.32
N LYS A 233 9.59 -29.38 -8.35
CA LYS A 233 9.89 -30.51 -9.25
C LYS A 233 11.22 -30.30 -10.00
N LYS A 234 11.45 -29.10 -10.53
CA LYS A 234 12.71 -28.76 -11.24
C LYS A 234 13.93 -28.85 -10.32
N ILE A 235 13.83 -28.35 -9.09
CA ILE A 235 14.91 -28.40 -8.10
C ILE A 235 15.11 -29.83 -7.57
N ARG A 236 14.04 -30.59 -7.32
CA ARG A 236 14.10 -32.00 -6.89
C ARG A 236 14.79 -32.90 -7.93
N PHE A 237 14.70 -32.58 -9.21
CA PHE A 237 15.40 -33.33 -10.26
C PHE A 237 16.93 -33.24 -10.11
N GLY A 238 17.46 -32.24 -9.39
CA GLY A 238 18.88 -32.15 -9.01
C GLY A 238 19.25 -32.84 -7.69
N TYR A 239 18.29 -33.19 -6.83
CA TYR A 239 18.52 -33.82 -5.52
C TYR A 239 17.35 -34.74 -5.11
N PRO A 240 17.23 -35.95 -5.71
CA PRO A 240 16.03 -36.79 -5.58
C PRO A 240 15.75 -37.37 -4.19
N ASN A 241 16.67 -37.29 -3.21
CA ASN A 241 16.61 -38.12 -1.99
C ASN A 241 16.46 -37.39 -0.64
N LEU A 242 16.35 -36.06 -0.56
CA LEU A 242 16.38 -35.37 0.74
C LEU A 242 15.04 -35.31 1.50
N LEU A 243 13.91 -35.70 0.89
CA LEU A 243 12.58 -35.58 1.53
C LEU A 243 11.83 -36.90 1.73
N LYS A 244 12.44 -38.06 1.42
CA LYS A 244 11.86 -39.37 1.77
C LYS A 244 11.99 -39.72 3.26
N LYS A 245 12.72 -38.95 4.07
CA LYS A 245 13.00 -39.26 5.49
C LYS A 245 12.13 -38.55 6.52
N GLY A 246 11.01 -37.93 6.11
CA GLY A 246 10.14 -37.14 6.99
C GLY A 246 8.68 -37.61 7.07
N LYS A 247 8.40 -38.91 6.82
CA LYS A 247 7.11 -39.51 7.13
C LYS A 247 7.31 -40.57 8.22
N GLN A 248 6.62 -40.35 9.34
CA GLN A 248 6.47 -41.14 10.57
C GLN A 248 7.13 -40.48 11.80
N VAL A 249 6.41 -39.55 12.43
CA VAL A 249 5.74 -39.75 13.73
C VAL A 249 4.43 -38.96 13.69
#